data_AF-A0A7S3UMW7-F1
#
_entry.id   AF-A0A7S3UMW7-F1
#
_cell.length_a   1.000
_cell.length_b   1.000
_cell.length_c   1.000
_cell.angle_alpha   90.00
_cell.angle_beta   90.00
_cell.angle_gamma   90.00
#
_symmetry.space_group_name_H-M   'P 1'
#
loop_
_entity.id
_entity.type
_entity.pdbx_description
1 polymer ?
#
loop_
_entity_poly.entity_id
_entity_poly.type
_entity_poly.pdbx_seq_one_letter_code
_entity_poly.pdbx_strand_id
1 'polypeptide(L)'
;STAGMATHTEHLLIRLVVSALHPHAQVDFPAVAAICEGAASHPAEVPEALTMLVAVLAQQELHPTDARNTTQDYLKALTILNELVSNSAVVTQLRSTPRAREALLRLQAFKGGGLGSQTDENIRMFANEVCRI
;
A
#
# COMPACT_ATOMS: atom_id res chain seq x y z
N SER A 1 -5.97 13.12 -35.85
CA SER A 1 -5.22 13.63 -34.70
C SER A 1 -5.34 12.62 -33.58
N THR A 2 -4.31 11.80 -33.37
CA THR A 2 -4.34 10.60 -32.49
C THR A 2 -3.32 10.69 -31.34
N ALA A 3 -2.74 11.87 -31.10
CA ALA A 3 -1.74 12.10 -30.07
C ALA A 3 -2.33 12.35 -28.66
N GLY A 4 -3.66 12.40 -28.51
CA GLY A 4 -4.33 12.75 -27.26
C GLY A 4 -4.73 11.59 -26.34
N MET A 5 -4.59 10.32 -26.78
CA MET A 5 -5.01 9.15 -25.99
C MET A 5 -3.87 8.44 -25.25
N ALA A 6 -2.61 8.72 -25.57
CA ALA A 6 -1.47 8.01 -24.98
C ALA A 6 -1.11 8.46 -23.54
N THR A 7 -1.42 9.71 -23.18
CA THR A 7 -1.02 10.31 -21.89
C THR A 7 -1.95 9.95 -20.73
N HIS A 8 -3.09 9.28 -20.97
CA HIS A 8 -4.01 8.87 -19.90
C HIS A 8 -3.69 7.49 -19.30
N THR A 9 -2.88 6.70 -20.01
CA THR A 9 -2.44 5.35 -19.57
C THR A 9 -1.11 5.40 -18.81
N GLU A 10 -0.31 6.44 -19.01
CA GLU A 10 0.92 6.66 -18.24
C GLU A 10 0.57 6.89 -16.77
N HIS A 11 1.16 6.08 -15.88
CA HIS A 11 1.00 6.14 -14.42
C HIS A 11 -0.35 5.64 -13.87
N LEU A 12 -1.02 4.70 -14.56
CA LEU A 12 -2.30 4.17 -14.08
C LEU A 12 -2.19 3.55 -12.68
N LEU A 13 -1.22 2.65 -12.46
CA LEU A 13 -1.05 1.97 -11.19
C LEU A 13 -0.72 2.97 -10.08
N ILE A 14 0.17 3.91 -10.38
CA ILE A 14 0.55 4.98 -9.45
C ILE A 14 -0.67 5.81 -9.04
N ARG A 15 -1.52 6.21 -10.00
CA ARG A 15 -2.75 6.97 -9.73
C ARG A 15 -3.75 6.18 -8.87
N LEU A 16 -3.89 4.88 -9.12
CA LEU A 16 -4.76 4.01 -8.32
C LEU A 16 -4.26 3.92 -6.87
N VAL A 17 -2.97 3.72 -6.66
CA VAL A 17 -2.35 3.70 -5.31
C VAL A 17 -2.53 5.04 -4.61
N VAL A 18 -2.27 6.16 -5.28
CA VAL A 18 -2.47 7.51 -4.71
C VAL A 18 -3.93 7.74 -4.33
N SER A 19 -4.86 7.34 -5.19
CA SER A 19 -6.30 7.46 -4.90
C SER A 19 -6.72 6.62 -3.69
N ALA A 20 -6.21 5.39 -3.58
CA ALA A 20 -6.51 4.49 -2.47
C ALA A 20 -5.94 4.99 -1.13
N LEU A 21 -4.78 5.64 -1.17
CA LEU A 21 -4.13 6.26 0.01
C LEU A 21 -4.71 7.63 0.38
N HIS A 22 -5.65 8.17 -0.38
CA HIS A 22 -6.31 9.43 -0.01
C HIS A 22 -7.00 9.28 1.36
N PRO A 23 -6.96 10.30 2.25
CA PRO A 23 -7.43 10.16 3.64
C PRO A 23 -8.89 9.70 3.73
N HIS A 24 -9.74 10.22 2.85
CA HIS A 24 -11.17 9.90 2.80
C HIS A 24 -11.53 8.72 1.90
N ALA A 25 -10.57 8.12 1.19
CA ALA A 25 -10.84 6.93 0.38
C ALA A 25 -11.12 5.72 1.27
N GLN A 26 -12.02 4.86 0.78
CA GLN A 26 -12.21 3.52 1.30
C GLN A 26 -11.43 2.55 0.40
N VAL A 27 -10.66 1.65 1.00
CA VAL A 27 -10.01 0.57 0.27
C VAL A 27 -10.97 -0.61 0.33
N ASP A 28 -11.80 -0.71 -0.71
CA ASP A 28 -12.75 -1.80 -0.91
C ASP A 28 -12.25 -2.78 -1.97
N PHE A 29 -12.99 -3.86 -2.18
CA PHE A 29 -12.61 -4.90 -3.13
C PHE A 29 -12.41 -4.35 -4.57
N PRO A 30 -13.30 -3.52 -5.13
CA PRO A 30 -13.08 -2.90 -6.44
C PRO A 30 -11.79 -2.09 -6.54
N ALA A 31 -11.46 -1.28 -5.52
CA ALA A 31 -10.23 -0.49 -5.52
C ALA A 31 -8.98 -1.39 -5.52
N VAL A 32 -8.99 -2.45 -4.72
CA VAL A 32 -7.86 -3.38 -4.64
C VAL A 32 -7.72 -4.20 -5.94
N ALA A 33 -8.83 -4.69 -6.48
CA ALA A 33 -8.83 -5.42 -7.76
C ALA A 33 -8.23 -4.57 -8.89
N ALA A 34 -8.62 -3.30 -9.00
CA ALA A 34 -8.07 -2.38 -9.98
C ALA A 34 -6.55 -2.17 -9.81
N ILE A 35 -6.05 -2.09 -8.57
CA ILE A 35 -4.61 -2.00 -8.29
C ILE A 35 -3.89 -3.27 -8.71
N CYS A 36 -4.44 -4.45 -8.41
CA CYS A 36 -3.85 -5.73 -8.83
C CYS A 36 -3.80 -5.88 -10.36
N GLU A 37 -4.88 -5.54 -11.07
CA GLU A 37 -4.92 -5.49 -12.53
C GLU A 37 -3.93 -4.47 -13.10
N GLY A 38 -3.82 -3.31 -12.47
CA GLY A 38 -2.86 -2.26 -12.80
C GLY A 38 -1.42 -2.75 -12.68
N ALA A 39 -1.08 -3.47 -11.60
CA ALA A 39 0.24 -4.04 -11.37
C ALA A 39 0.59 -5.14 -12.39
N ALA A 40 -0.39 -5.94 -12.80
CA ALA A 40 -0.20 -6.95 -13.84
C ALA A 40 -0.01 -6.31 -15.23
N SER A 41 -0.75 -5.24 -15.53
CA SER A 41 -0.75 -4.59 -16.85
C SER A 41 0.37 -3.58 -17.04
N HIS A 42 0.88 -3.00 -15.95
CA HIS A 42 1.91 -1.93 -15.94
C HIS A 42 3.08 -2.29 -15.01
N PRO A 43 3.83 -3.38 -15.29
CA PRO A 43 4.91 -3.84 -14.41
C PRO A 43 6.03 -2.81 -14.20
N ALA A 44 6.22 -1.89 -15.15
CA ALA A 44 7.19 -0.80 -15.04
C ALA A 44 6.88 0.19 -13.90
N GLU A 45 5.62 0.28 -13.46
CA GLU A 45 5.18 1.19 -12.40
C GLU A 45 5.23 0.55 -11.00
N VAL A 46 5.37 -0.78 -10.92
CA VAL A 46 5.38 -1.53 -9.65
C VAL A 46 6.44 -1.04 -8.67
N PRO A 47 7.70 -0.76 -9.07
CA PRO A 47 8.71 -0.26 -8.13
C PRO A 47 8.30 1.04 -7.43
N GLU A 48 7.70 1.98 -8.17
CA GLU A 48 7.27 3.27 -7.63
C GLU A 48 6.01 3.11 -6.76
N ALA A 49 5.04 2.31 -7.22
CA ALA A 49 3.85 1.94 -6.45
C ALA A 49 4.19 1.35 -5.08
N LEU A 50 5.12 0.39 -5.03
CA LEU A 50 5.58 -0.22 -3.79
C LEU A 50 6.36 0.75 -2.91
N THR A 51 7.15 1.64 -3.51
CA THR A 51 7.87 2.68 -2.77
C THR A 51 6.89 3.58 -2.00
N MET A 52 5.77 3.98 -2.62
CA MET A 52 4.72 4.76 -1.95
C MET A 52 4.05 3.99 -0.81
N LEU A 53 3.66 2.74 -1.05
CA LEU A 53 3.03 1.89 -0.02
C LEU A 53 3.97 1.67 1.17
N VAL A 54 5.24 1.36 0.91
CA VAL A 54 6.26 1.18 1.95
C VAL A 54 6.55 2.49 2.68
N ALA A 55 6.54 3.64 1.99
CA ALA A 55 6.71 4.93 2.63
C ALA A 55 5.59 5.21 3.65
N VAL A 56 4.35 4.82 3.36
CA VAL A 56 3.24 4.86 4.32
C VAL A 56 3.54 3.97 5.53
N LEU A 57 3.93 2.71 5.31
CA LEU A 57 4.27 1.79 6.41
C LEU A 57 5.49 2.23 7.23
N ALA A 58 6.39 3.00 6.64
CA ALA A 58 7.62 3.45 7.29
C ALA A 58 7.47 4.78 8.05
N GLN A 59 6.33 5.48 7.90
CA GLN A 59 5.97 6.60 8.75
C GLN A 59 5.79 6.10 10.18
N GLN A 60 6.19 6.89 11.18
CA GLN A 60 6.07 6.53 12.59
C GLN A 60 5.10 7.46 13.31
N GLU A 61 5.09 8.73 12.95
CA GLU A 61 4.20 9.75 13.52
C GLU A 61 3.77 10.69 12.41
N LEU A 62 2.47 11.00 12.37
CA LEU A 62 1.98 12.17 11.66
C LEU A 62 1.93 13.34 12.64
N HIS A 63 2.20 14.55 12.15
CA HIS A 63 2.10 15.75 12.96
C HIS A 63 0.68 15.86 13.55
N PRO A 64 0.47 16.35 14.79
CA PRO A 64 -0.85 16.40 15.44
C PRO A 64 -1.93 17.18 14.70
N THR A 65 -1.55 17.96 13.68
CA THR A 65 -2.44 18.76 12.83
C THR A 65 -2.75 18.09 11.48
N ASP A 66 -2.19 16.92 11.22
CA ASP A 66 -2.42 16.21 9.97
C ASP A 66 -3.79 15.52 10.05
N ALA A 67 -4.69 15.80 9.10
CA ALA A 67 -6.03 15.21 9.04
C ALA A 67 -6.00 13.69 8.78
N ARG A 68 -4.81 13.14 8.56
CA ARG A 68 -4.55 11.74 8.28
C ARG A 68 -4.43 10.94 9.56
N ASN A 69 -5.12 9.81 9.60
CA ASN A 69 -4.99 8.83 10.66
C ASN A 69 -3.96 7.77 10.23
N THR A 70 -2.77 7.80 10.81
CA THR A 70 -1.67 6.89 10.43
C THR A 70 -2.08 5.42 10.54
N THR A 71 -2.91 5.07 11.51
CA THR A 71 -3.42 3.69 11.70
C THR A 71 -4.30 3.27 10.53
N GLN A 72 -5.17 4.16 10.06
CA GLN A 72 -5.98 3.91 8.87
C GLN A 72 -5.10 3.76 7.63
N ASP A 73 -4.08 4.58 7.48
CA ASP A 73 -3.15 4.53 6.35
C ASP A 73 -2.33 3.23 6.33
N TYR A 74 -1.88 2.75 7.49
CA TYR A 74 -1.24 1.43 7.60
C TYR A 74 -2.19 0.32 7.17
N LEU A 75 -3.44 0.33 7.62
CA LEU A 75 -4.41 -0.70 7.27
C LEU A 75 -4.68 -0.71 5.76
N LYS A 76 -4.85 0.46 5.14
CA LYS A 76 -5.02 0.60 3.68
C LYS A 76 -3.83 0.03 2.92
N ALA A 77 -2.62 0.47 3.26
CA ALA A 77 -1.40 0.04 2.59
C ALA A 77 -1.15 -1.46 2.75
N LEU A 78 -1.36 -2.01 3.96
CA LEU A 78 -1.22 -3.44 4.22
C LEU A 78 -2.27 -4.28 3.49
N THR A 79 -3.52 -3.80 3.40
CA THR A 79 -4.57 -4.50 2.64
C THR A 79 -4.19 -4.60 1.16
N ILE A 80 -3.72 -3.50 0.56
CA ILE A 80 -3.26 -3.47 -0.83
C ILE A 80 -2.06 -4.40 -1.02
N LEU A 81 -1.08 -4.34 -0.13
CA LEU A 81 0.11 -5.20 -0.21
C LEU A 81 -0.27 -6.68 -0.06
N ASN A 82 -1.18 -7.04 0.83
CA ASN A 82 -1.60 -8.43 1.04
C ASN A 82 -2.19 -9.06 -0.21
N GLU A 83 -2.92 -8.29 -1.02
CA GLU A 83 -3.45 -8.80 -2.29
C GLU A 83 -2.38 -8.82 -3.40
N LEU A 84 -1.53 -7.80 -3.46
CA LEU A 84 -0.47 -7.70 -4.46
C LEU A 84 0.59 -8.82 -4.36
N VAL A 85 0.84 -9.34 -3.17
CA VAL A 85 1.86 -10.39 -2.96
C VAL A 85 1.48 -11.75 -3.53
N SER A 86 0.24 -11.91 -3.99
CA SER A 86 -0.17 -13.03 -4.85
C SER A 86 0.58 -13.04 -6.21
N ASN A 87 1.15 -11.89 -6.62
CA ASN A 87 1.98 -11.76 -7.82
C ASN A 87 3.48 -11.91 -7.47
N SER A 88 4.12 -12.97 -7.98
CA SER A 88 5.53 -13.28 -7.69
C SER A 88 6.54 -12.22 -8.15
N ALA A 89 6.22 -11.46 -9.21
CA ALA A 89 7.05 -10.33 -9.64
C ALA A 89 7.00 -9.19 -8.61
N VAL A 90 5.82 -8.92 -8.05
CA VAL A 90 5.63 -7.94 -6.99
C VAL A 90 6.36 -8.36 -5.72
N VAL A 91 6.31 -9.63 -5.34
CA VAL A 91 7.08 -10.18 -4.20
C VAL A 91 8.57 -9.90 -4.36
N THR A 92 9.13 -10.17 -5.54
CA THR A 92 10.55 -9.95 -5.83
C THR A 92 10.91 -8.47 -5.68
N GLN A 93 10.07 -7.59 -6.22
CA GLN A 93 10.27 -6.14 -6.12
C GLN A 93 10.13 -5.64 -4.67
N LEU A 94 9.14 -6.13 -3.92
CA LEU A 94 8.91 -5.72 -2.53
C LEU A 94 10.09 -6.08 -1.63
N ARG A 95 10.67 -7.28 -1.79
CA ARG A 95 11.87 -7.70 -1.05
C ARG A 95 13.08 -6.79 -1.33
N SER A 96 13.16 -6.21 -2.54
CA SER A 96 14.21 -5.25 -2.91
C SER A 96 13.89 -3.80 -2.53
N THR A 97 12.67 -3.51 -2.08
CA THR A 97 12.23 -2.14 -1.78
C THR A 97 12.83 -1.67 -0.45
N PRO A 98 13.56 -0.54 -0.42
CA PRO A 98 14.17 -0.04 0.81
C PRO A 98 13.15 0.15 1.93
N ARG A 99 13.56 -0.17 3.17
CA ARG A 99 12.77 -0.04 4.40
C ARG A 99 11.52 -0.92 4.51
N ALA A 100 11.16 -1.70 3.48
CA ALA A 100 9.99 -2.58 3.50
C ALA A 100 10.04 -3.57 4.69
N ARG A 101 11.14 -4.30 4.82
CA ARG A 101 11.33 -5.28 5.89
C ARG A 101 11.28 -4.65 7.29
N GLU A 102 11.96 -3.53 7.48
CA GLU A 102 11.99 -2.82 8.77
C GLU A 102 10.58 -2.34 9.16
N ALA A 103 9.86 -1.74 8.22
CA ALA A 103 8.50 -1.25 8.43
C ALA A 103 7.54 -2.40 8.79
N LEU A 104 7.59 -3.52 8.06
CA LEU A 104 6.77 -4.70 8.33
C LEU A 104 7.06 -5.32 9.70
N LEU A 105 8.34 -5.50 10.06
CA LEU A 105 8.73 -6.04 11.37
C LEU A 105 8.25 -5.15 12.52
N ARG A 106 8.33 -3.83 12.37
CA ARG A 106 7.78 -2.89 13.35
C ARG A 106 6.27 -3.06 13.50
N LEU A 107 5.55 -3.17 12.39
CA LEU A 107 4.09 -3.28 12.39
C LEU A 107 3.58 -4.63 12.92
N GLN A 108 4.40 -5.68 12.94
CA GLN A 108 4.06 -6.94 13.63
C GLN A 108 3.88 -6.76 15.15
N ALA A 109 4.49 -5.72 15.73
CA ALA A 109 4.33 -5.36 17.14
C ALA A 109 3.39 -4.15 17.36
N PHE A 110 2.66 -3.73 16.32
CA PHE A 110 1.82 -2.54 16.36
C PHE A 110 0.72 -2.64 17.44
N LYS A 111 0.51 -1.57 18.20
CA LYS A 111 -0.52 -1.45 19.23
C LYS A 111 -0.79 0.02 19.55
N GLY A 112 -2.00 0.31 20.03
CA GLY A 112 -2.38 1.64 20.48
C GLY A 112 -2.68 2.60 19.34
N GLY A 113 -3.18 2.12 18.19
CA GLY A 113 -3.43 2.94 17.00
C GLY A 113 -4.64 3.86 17.08
N GLY A 114 -5.39 3.88 18.20
CA GLY A 114 -6.54 4.76 18.40
C GLY A 114 -7.82 4.36 17.64
N LEU A 115 -7.78 3.36 16.77
CA LEU A 115 -8.94 2.82 16.02
C LEU A 115 -9.49 1.51 16.58
N GLY A 116 -9.15 1.19 17.83
CA GLY A 116 -9.60 -0.02 18.53
C GLY A 116 -8.68 -1.24 18.33
N SER A 117 -8.76 -2.17 19.27
CA SER A 117 -7.88 -3.35 19.34
C SER A 117 -8.00 -4.29 18.14
N GLN A 118 -9.18 -4.37 17.51
CA GLN A 118 -9.38 -5.17 16.30
C GLN A 118 -8.59 -4.61 15.11
N THR A 119 -8.53 -3.29 14.97
CA THR A 119 -7.74 -2.65 13.91
C THR A 119 -6.25 -2.90 14.11
N ASP A 120 -5.77 -2.78 15.36
CA ASP A 120 -4.39 -3.09 15.70
C ASP A 120 -4.04 -4.57 15.39
N GLU A 121 -4.97 -5.49 15.68
CA GLU A 121 -4.81 -6.92 15.36
C GLU A 121 -4.74 -7.16 13.85
N ASN A 122 -5.63 -6.54 13.06
CA ASN A 122 -5.61 -6.66 11.61
C ASN A 122 -4.27 -6.16 11.02
N ILE A 123 -3.74 -5.05 11.54
CA ILE A 123 -2.42 -4.53 11.13
C ILE A 123 -1.32 -5.56 11.43
N ARG A 124 -1.30 -6.13 12.64
CA ARG A 124 -0.32 -7.17 13.00
C ARG A 124 -0.46 -8.40 12.11
N MET A 125 -1.68 -8.84 11.83
CA MET A 125 -1.96 -10.01 10.99
C MET A 125 -1.42 -9.81 9.57
N PHE A 126 -1.81 -8.72 8.89
CA PHE A 126 -1.33 -8.44 7.54
C PHE A 126 0.19 -8.19 7.50
N ALA A 127 0.76 -7.51 8.49
CA ALA A 127 2.21 -7.32 8.55
C ALA A 127 2.97 -8.66 8.72
N ASN A 128 2.38 -9.63 9.43
CA ASN A 128 2.93 -10.98 9.51
C ASN A 128 2.82 -11.73 8.17
N GLU A 129 1.68 -11.65 7.50
CA GLU A 129 1.43 -12.33 6.23
C GLU A 129 2.37 -11.80 5.13
N VAL A 130 2.41 -10.48 4.95
CA VAL A 130 3.27 -9.83 3.95
C VAL A 130 4.75 -10.03 4.27
N CYS A 131 5.16 -10.12 5.53
CA CYS A 131 6.58 -10.32 5.87
C CYS A 131 7.08 -11.76 5.66
N ARG A 132 6.18 -12.74 5.51
CA ARG A 132 6.55 -14.16 5.28
C ARG A 132 6.96 -14.44 3.85
N ILE A 133 6.68 -13.52 2.93
CA ILE A 133 7.03 -13.67 1.52
C ILE A 133 8.53 -13.51 1.34
#